data_AF-A0A6G4WDR2-F1
#
_entry.id   AF-A0A6G4WDR2-F1
#
_cell.length_a   1.000
_cell.length_b   1.000
_cell.length_c   1.000
_cell.angle_alpha   90.00
_cell.angle_beta   90.00
_cell.angle_gamma   90.00
#
_symmetry.space_group_name_H-M   'P 1'
#
loop_
_entity.id
_entity.type
_entity.pdbx_description
1 polymer ?
#
loop_
_entity_poly.entity_id
_entity_poly.type
_entity_poly.pdbx_seq_one_letter_code
_entity_poly.pdbx_strand_id
1 'polypeptide(L)'
;MRPFLGIICLCLIGWSLPAAAAEKRCGWYGNPAPGDMLLTDRDGDWWITGGGEGAYAKGLDNVPQMSDRGFIATGVPGSGRGFNCACLTVETNARTQRITRVISGQILPLAQCRNDRSLPSPS
;
A
#
# COMPACT_ATOMS: atom_id res chain seq x y z
N MET A 1 33.52 -58.91 -4.38
CA MET A 1 32.66 -57.98 -3.63
C MET A 1 32.80 -56.62 -4.29
N ARG A 2 31.74 -56.08 -4.90
CA ARG A 2 31.75 -54.79 -5.62
C ARG A 2 30.95 -53.79 -4.80
N PRO A 3 31.52 -52.67 -4.30
CA PRO A 3 30.73 -51.69 -3.58
C PRO A 3 29.94 -50.84 -4.58
N PHE A 4 28.61 -50.87 -4.47
CA PHE A 4 27.75 -49.91 -5.15
C PHE A 4 27.85 -48.58 -4.39
N LEU A 5 28.47 -47.57 -5.00
CA LEU A 5 28.46 -46.21 -4.51
C LEU A 5 27.10 -45.59 -4.87
N GLY A 6 26.21 -45.46 -3.89
CA GLY A 6 24.93 -44.77 -4.04
C GLY A 6 25.15 -43.25 -4.03
N ILE A 7 24.88 -42.60 -5.16
CA ILE A 7 24.88 -41.13 -5.25
C ILE A 7 23.56 -40.62 -4.68
N ILE A 8 23.60 -40.07 -3.47
CA ILE A 8 22.49 -39.31 -2.89
C ILE A 8 22.51 -37.92 -3.54
N CYS A 9 21.61 -37.72 -4.50
CA CYS A 9 21.36 -36.40 -5.08
C CYS A 9 20.50 -35.59 -4.10
N LEU A 10 21.16 -34.75 -3.31
CA LEU A 10 20.52 -33.82 -2.37
C LEU A 10 19.89 -32.68 -3.19
N CYS A 11 18.61 -32.83 -3.56
CA CYS A 11 17.83 -31.77 -4.18
C CYS A 11 17.64 -30.62 -3.17
N LEU A 12 18.45 -29.56 -3.32
CA LEU A 12 18.24 -28.29 -2.62
C LEU A 12 16.98 -27.63 -3.19
N ILE A 13 15.85 -27.82 -2.51
CA ILE A 13 14.61 -27.11 -2.80
C ILE A 13 14.81 -25.67 -2.29
N GLY A 14 15.25 -24.78 -3.17
CA GLY A 14 15.38 -23.36 -2.86
C GLY A 14 14.00 -22.74 -2.64
N TRP A 15 13.67 -22.39 -1.39
CA TRP A 15 12.52 -21.53 -1.11
C TRP A 15 12.84 -20.11 -1.58
N SER A 16 12.22 -19.72 -2.70
CA SER A 16 12.20 -18.32 -3.14
C SER A 16 11.35 -17.52 -2.16
N LEU A 17 12.00 -16.79 -1.25
CA LEU A 17 11.31 -15.75 -0.49
C LEU A 17 10.85 -14.68 -1.50
N PRO A 18 9.57 -14.26 -1.49
CA PRO A 18 9.13 -13.18 -2.35
C PRO A 18 9.88 -11.92 -1.91
N ALA A 19 10.75 -11.42 -2.78
CA ALA A 19 11.33 -10.10 -2.61
C ALA A 19 10.19 -9.09 -2.73
N ALA A 20 9.98 -8.26 -1.70
CA ALA A 20 9.04 -7.16 -1.77
C ALA A 20 9.56 -6.17 -2.82
N ALA A 21 9.03 -6.24 -4.03
CA ALA A 21 9.41 -5.34 -5.11
C ALA A 21 8.69 -4.00 -4.94
N ALA A 22 9.37 -2.92 -5.31
CA ALA A 22 8.72 -1.62 -5.40
C ALA A 22 7.68 -1.64 -6.52
N GLU A 23 6.45 -1.25 -6.21
CA GLU A 23 5.35 -1.11 -7.15
C GLU A 23 4.70 0.27 -7.04
N LYS A 24 4.03 0.70 -8.11
CA LYS A 24 3.30 1.97 -8.14
C LYS A 24 1.81 1.71 -7.97
N ARG A 25 1.22 2.27 -6.91
CA ARG A 25 -0.21 2.18 -6.61
C ARG A 25 -0.84 3.58 -6.65
N CYS A 26 -2.00 3.70 -7.28
CA CYS A 26 -2.69 4.97 -7.47
C CYS A 26 -4.17 4.80 -7.14
N GLY A 27 -4.73 5.76 -6.42
CA GLY A 27 -6.12 5.68 -6.00
C GLY A 27 -6.50 6.73 -4.97
N TRP A 28 -7.59 6.47 -4.26
CA TRP A 28 -8.07 7.31 -3.18
C TRP A 28 -7.14 7.22 -1.99
N TYR A 29 -6.57 8.34 -1.58
CA TYR A 29 -5.62 8.43 -0.47
C TYR A 29 -6.26 9.23 0.65
N GLY A 30 -6.50 8.59 1.79
CA GLY A 30 -7.36 9.15 2.82
C GLY A 30 -6.97 8.79 4.24
N ASN A 31 -7.58 9.50 5.17
CA ASN A 31 -7.47 9.32 6.61
C ASN A 31 -8.88 9.03 7.16
N PRO A 32 -9.30 7.76 7.21
CA PRO A 32 -10.64 7.39 7.64
C PRO A 32 -10.84 7.59 9.15
N ALA A 33 -9.77 7.49 9.94
CA ALA A 33 -9.76 7.72 11.38
C ALA A 33 -8.47 8.44 11.80
N PRO A 34 -8.49 9.32 12.81
CA PRO A 34 -7.31 10.12 13.18
C PRO A 34 -6.07 9.24 13.40
N GLY A 35 -4.98 9.55 12.68
CA GLY A 35 -3.73 8.78 12.70
C GLY A 35 -3.64 7.64 11.69
N ASP A 36 -4.75 7.26 11.05
CA ASP A 36 -4.78 6.21 10.04
C ASP A 36 -4.59 6.79 8.64
N MET A 37 -3.91 6.03 7.79
CA MET A 37 -3.64 6.37 6.40
C MET A 37 -3.89 5.16 5.53
N LEU A 38 -4.69 5.37 4.50
CA LEU A 38 -5.19 4.35 3.60
C LEU A 38 -5.00 4.79 2.15
N LEU A 39 -4.60 3.86 1.28
CA LEU A 39 -4.69 4.02 -0.17
C LEU A 39 -5.64 2.95 -0.71
N THR A 40 -6.74 3.36 -1.31
CA THR A 40 -7.69 2.47 -1.97
C THR A 40 -7.49 2.54 -3.48
N ASP A 41 -7.01 1.45 -4.08
CA ASP A 41 -6.87 1.29 -5.52
C ASP A 41 -7.81 0.21 -6.08
N ARG A 42 -7.65 -0.19 -7.34
CA ARG A 42 -8.49 -1.22 -7.97
C ARG A 42 -8.36 -2.60 -7.32
N ASP A 43 -7.27 -2.86 -6.62
CA ASP A 43 -7.00 -4.13 -5.94
C ASP A 43 -7.50 -4.11 -4.48
N GLY A 44 -7.97 -2.95 -4.00
CA GLY A 44 -8.59 -2.77 -2.70
C GLY A 44 -7.87 -1.78 -1.79
N ASP A 45 -8.08 -1.96 -0.49
CA ASP A 45 -7.62 -1.09 0.58
C ASP A 45 -6.20 -1.46 1.03
N TRP A 46 -5.27 -0.53 0.94
CA TRP A 46 -3.88 -0.70 1.36
C TRP A 46 -3.54 0.17 2.57
N TRP A 47 -3.52 -0.44 3.75
CA TRP A 47 -3.21 0.27 4.99
C TRP A 47 -1.74 0.67 5.07
N ILE A 48 -1.48 1.96 5.30
CA ILE A 48 -0.14 2.53 5.49
C ILE A 48 0.13 2.71 6.99
N THR A 49 -0.87 3.22 7.71
CA THR A 49 -0.92 3.26 9.18
C THR A 49 -2.30 2.79 9.62
N GLY A 50 -2.42 2.25 10.83
CA GLY A 50 -3.70 1.73 11.32
C GLY A 50 -4.10 0.37 10.76
N GLY A 51 -5.42 0.11 10.73
CA GLY A 51 -6.00 -1.14 10.22
C GLY A 51 -5.86 -2.34 11.16
N GLY A 52 -5.83 -2.12 12.48
CA GLY A 52 -5.92 -3.18 13.50
C GLY A 52 -4.63 -3.96 13.81
N GLU A 53 -3.62 -3.95 12.94
CA GLU A 53 -2.37 -4.72 13.14
C GLU A 53 -1.18 -3.91 13.70
N GLY A 54 -1.37 -2.63 14.02
CA GLY A 54 -0.37 -1.80 14.74
C GLY A 54 0.96 -1.55 14.03
N ALA A 55 1.18 -2.07 12.82
CA ALA A 55 2.43 -1.94 12.09
C ALA A 55 2.40 -0.74 11.13
N TYR A 56 3.21 0.29 11.40
CA TYR A 56 3.38 1.40 10.47
C TYR A 56 4.31 1.05 9.32
N ALA A 57 3.99 1.53 8.12
CA ALA A 57 4.91 1.47 6.99
C ALA A 57 6.23 2.19 7.31
N LYS A 58 7.34 1.69 6.80
CA LYS A 58 8.60 2.44 6.80
C LYS A 58 8.50 3.63 5.84
N GLY A 59 9.25 4.70 6.12
CA GLY A 59 9.31 5.86 5.21
C GLY A 59 8.05 6.72 5.20
N LEU A 60 7.37 6.86 6.34
CA LEU A 60 6.20 7.73 6.47
C LEU A 60 6.51 9.18 6.09
N ASP A 61 7.74 9.65 6.27
CA ASP A 61 8.13 11.01 5.84
C ASP A 61 8.03 11.20 4.31
N ASN A 62 7.94 10.12 3.54
CA ASN A 62 7.77 10.13 2.09
C ASN A 62 6.30 10.10 1.64
N VAL A 63 5.32 9.97 2.56
CA VAL A 63 3.92 10.11 2.15
C VAL A 63 3.63 11.55 1.76
N PRO A 64 2.83 11.75 0.69
CA PRO A 64 2.49 13.10 0.28
C PRO A 64 1.59 13.74 1.33
N GLN A 65 1.90 14.97 1.69
CA GLN A 65 1.04 15.77 2.55
C GLN A 65 -0.32 15.94 1.87
N MET A 66 -1.40 15.62 2.58
CA MET A 66 -2.75 15.91 2.09
C MET A 66 -2.87 17.42 1.94
N SER A 67 -3.00 17.90 0.70
CA SER A 67 -3.12 19.33 0.43
C SER A 67 -4.57 19.74 0.40
N ASP A 68 -4.89 20.90 0.97
CA ASP A 68 -6.23 21.53 0.87
C ASP A 68 -6.75 21.60 -0.58
N ARG A 69 -5.82 21.72 -1.55
CA ARG A 69 -6.16 21.65 -2.97
C ARG A 69 -6.52 20.21 -3.36
N GLY A 70 -7.81 19.93 -3.45
CA GLY A 70 -8.32 18.63 -3.86
C GLY A 70 -8.50 17.65 -2.70
N PHE A 71 -8.53 18.12 -1.46
CA PHE A 71 -9.00 17.34 -0.31
C PHE A 71 -10.53 17.42 -0.22
N ILE A 72 -11.16 16.26 -0.02
CA ILE A 72 -12.59 16.16 0.28
C ILE A 72 -12.72 15.77 1.74
N ALA A 73 -13.13 16.72 2.58
CA ALA A 73 -13.35 16.47 4.00
C ALA A 73 -14.53 15.52 4.22
N THR A 74 -14.37 14.57 5.13
CA THR A 74 -15.41 13.61 5.52
C THR A 74 -15.70 13.70 7.03
N GLY A 75 -16.96 13.47 7.39
CA GLY A 75 -17.40 13.49 8.78
C GLY A 75 -17.49 14.90 9.38
N VAL A 76 -16.92 15.09 10.58
CA VAL A 76 -17.08 16.31 11.38
C VAL A 76 -16.20 17.43 10.81
N PRO A 77 -16.75 18.63 10.54
CA PRO A 77 -15.95 19.78 10.09
C PRO A 77 -14.77 20.06 11.02
N GLY A 78 -13.59 20.30 10.45
CA GLY A 78 -12.36 20.57 11.22
C GLY A 78 -11.66 19.33 11.80
N SER A 79 -12.16 18.12 11.56
CA SER A 79 -11.51 16.89 12.05
C SER A 79 -10.23 16.50 11.30
N GLY A 80 -9.95 17.15 10.16
CA GLY A 80 -8.84 16.78 9.28
C GLY A 80 -9.03 15.42 8.57
N ARG A 81 -10.19 14.79 8.70
CA ARG A 81 -10.53 13.53 8.00
C ARG A 81 -11.04 13.81 6.60
N GLY A 82 -10.66 12.94 5.67
CA GLY A 82 -11.01 13.07 4.27
C GLY A 82 -10.03 12.35 3.35
N PHE A 83 -10.15 12.64 2.06
CA PHE A 83 -9.35 11.98 1.03
C PHE A 83 -8.95 12.92 -0.12
N ASN A 84 -7.80 12.61 -0.72
CA ASN A 84 -7.31 13.13 -2.00
C ASN A 84 -7.22 11.98 -3.02
N CYS A 85 -6.78 12.31 -4.23
CA CYS A 85 -6.24 11.34 -5.18
C CYS A 85 -4.71 11.35 -5.08
N ALA A 86 -4.05 10.18 -5.09
CA ALA A 86 -2.59 10.11 -5.04
C ALA A 86 -2.03 8.89 -5.80
N CYS A 87 -0.74 8.95 -6.11
CA CYS A 87 0.06 7.77 -6.47
C CYS A 87 1.24 7.63 -5.52
N LEU A 88 1.50 6.41 -5.05
CA LEU A 88 2.62 6.06 -4.21
C LEU A 88 3.51 5.02 -4.91
N THR A 89 4.82 5.12 -4.73
CA THR A 89 5.76 4.03 -5.02
C THR A 89 6.05 3.34 -3.69
N VAL A 90 5.72 2.05 -3.58
CA VAL A 90 5.64 1.33 -2.31
C VAL A 90 6.15 -0.09 -2.41
N GLU A 91 6.52 -0.68 -1.28
CA GLU A 91 6.51 -2.13 -1.09
C GLU A 91 5.24 -2.52 -0.32
N THR A 92 4.67 -3.67 -0.66
CA THR A 92 3.43 -4.16 -0.05
C THR A 92 3.55 -5.59 0.48
N ASN A 93 2.64 -5.93 1.38
CA ASN A 93 2.30 -7.29 1.74
C ASN A 93 0.85 -7.54 1.31
N ALA A 94 0.67 -8.16 0.14
CA ALA A 94 -0.65 -8.45 -0.41
C ALA A 94 -1.48 -9.41 0.47
N ARG A 95 -0.84 -10.28 1.28
CA ARG A 95 -1.56 -11.20 2.17
C ARG A 95 -2.32 -10.49 3.28
N THR A 96 -1.81 -9.34 3.72
CA THR A 96 -2.42 -8.52 4.77
C THR A 96 -2.93 -7.18 4.24
N GLN A 97 -2.88 -6.96 2.93
CA GLN A 97 -3.21 -5.70 2.25
C GLN A 97 -2.58 -4.48 2.93
N ARG A 98 -1.26 -4.56 3.16
CA ARG A 98 -0.48 -3.49 3.81
C ARG A 98 0.56 -2.92 2.89
N ILE A 99 0.75 -1.61 2.97
CA ILE A 99 1.98 -0.96 2.52
C ILE A 99 3.01 -1.13 3.64
N THR A 100 4.13 -1.79 3.34
CA THR A 100 5.20 -2.05 4.31
C THR A 100 6.30 -0.99 4.25
N ARG A 101 6.44 -0.30 3.11
CA ARG A 101 7.37 0.82 2.92
C ARG A 101 6.87 1.80 1.89
N VAL A 102 6.94 3.09 2.19
CA VAL A 102 6.69 4.18 1.24
C VAL A 102 8.03 4.72 0.75
N ILE A 103 8.25 4.63 -0.56
CA ILE A 103 9.47 5.12 -1.22
C ILE A 103 9.28 6.58 -1.64
N SER A 104 8.13 6.90 -2.21
CA SER A 104 7.75 8.25 -2.61
C SER A 104 6.24 8.33 -2.86
N GLY A 105 5.70 9.54 -2.88
CA GLY A 105 4.31 9.76 -3.26
C GLY A 105 4.03 11.17 -3.78
N GLN A 106 2.90 11.30 -4.46
CA GLN A 106 2.45 12.56 -5.06
C GLN A 106 0.92 12.67 -4.98
N ILE A 107 0.43 13.85 -4.58
CA ILE A 107 -0.99 14.19 -4.73
C ILE A 107 -1.28 14.45 -6.20
N LEU A 108 -2.45 13.97 -6.65
CA LEU A 108 -2.96 14.13 -7.99
C LEU A 108 -4.25 14.99 -7.99
N PRO A 109 -4.61 15.60 -9.13
CA PRO A 109 -5.93 16.20 -9.27
C PRO A 109 -7.04 15.18 -9.02
N LEU A 110 -8.07 15.54 -8.25
CA LEU A 110 -9.23 14.68 -7.95
C LEU A 110 -9.87 14.08 -9.20
N ALA A 111 -9.83 14.80 -10.33
CA ALA A 111 -10.36 14.33 -11.61
C ALA A 111 -9.74 13.00 -12.06
N GLN A 112 -8.48 12.69 -11.69
CA GLN A 112 -7.89 11.40 -12.04
C GLN A 112 -8.64 10.24 -11.38
N CYS A 113 -8.82 10.29 -10.05
CA CYS A 113 -9.54 9.24 -9.34
C CYS A 113 -11.04 9.23 -9.68
N ARG A 114 -11.67 10.41 -9.88
CA ARG A 114 -13.09 10.49 -10.29
C ARG A 114 -13.37 9.88 -11.66
N ASN A 115 -12.41 9.94 -12.58
CA ASN A 115 -12.58 9.45 -13.94
C ASN A 115 -12.08 8.00 -14.11
N ASP A 116 -11.36 7.46 -13.13
CA ASP A 116 -10.91 6.06 -13.13
C ASP A 116 -12.06 5.14 -12.67
N ARG A 117 -12.68 4.46 -13.63
CA ARG A 117 -13.79 3.54 -13.38
C ARG A 117 -13.38 2.23 -12.73
N SER A 118 -12.08 1.96 -12.61
CA SER A 118 -11.58 0.78 -11.91
C SER A 118 -11.50 0.99 -10.40
N LEU A 119 -11.55 2.24 -9.94
CA LEU A 119 -11.52 2.55 -8.52
C LEU A 119 -12.90 2.32 -7.90
N PRO A 120 -12.96 1.75 -6.68
CA PRO A 120 -14.18 1.77 -5.89
C PRO A 120 -14.50 3.21 -5.44
N SER A 121 -15.69 3.39 -4.85
CA SER A 121 -16.02 4.63 -4.15
C SER A 121 -15.00 4.90 -3.03
N PRO A 122 -14.62 6.16 -2.81
CA PRO A 122 -13.72 6.52 -1.71
C PRO A 122 -14.36 6.19 -0.36
N SER A 123 -13.53 5.66 0.55
CA SER A 123 -13.86 5.30 1.94
C SER A 123 -13.78 6.47 2.91
#